data_AF-A0A6G0Y991-F1
#
_entry.id   AF-A0A6G0Y991-F1
#
_cell.length_a   1.000
_cell.length_b   1.000
_cell.length_c   1.000
_cell.angle_alpha   90.00
_cell.angle_beta   90.00
_cell.angle_gamma   90.00
#
_symmetry.space_group_name_H-M   'P 1'
#
loop_
_entity.id
_entity.type
_entity.pdbx_description
1 polymer ?
#
loop_
_entity_poly.entity_id
_entity_poly.type
_entity_poly.pdbx_seq_one_letter_code
_entity_poly.pdbx_strand_id
1 'polypeptide(L)'
;MLIVEFHPYFQQSSEFHKVCRNAKIVLQAYCSMGGSAGKNSLLNDEVINRIAKKHSISAAQVLLRWAIQRNYAIIPKSVTAERIKINFDVETELTKEDVDDINNIKHKEKFAWEPEVIA
;
A
#
# COMPACT_ATOMS: atom_id res chain seq x y z
N MET A 1 0.34 18.20 -3.75
CA MET A 1 0.51 16.78 -3.36
C MET A 1 -0.10 16.60 -1.99
N LEU A 2 -0.82 15.52 -1.75
CA LEU A 2 -1.50 15.21 -0.49
C LEU A 2 -1.03 13.85 0.03
N ILE A 3 -0.64 13.79 1.31
CA ILE A 3 -0.19 12.57 1.97
C ILE A 3 -1.36 12.01 2.78
N VAL A 4 -1.75 10.77 2.51
CA VAL A 4 -2.81 10.08 3.24
C VAL A 4 -2.40 8.65 3.54
N GLU A 5 -2.92 8.07 4.62
CA GLU A 5 -2.81 6.64 4.86
C GLU A 5 -3.48 5.89 3.71
N PHE A 6 -2.74 4.93 3.12
CA PHE A 6 -3.24 4.12 2.02
C PHE A 6 -2.49 2.80 1.90
N HIS A 7 -3.22 1.68 2.05
CA HIS A 7 -2.74 0.31 1.90
C HIS A 7 -3.94 -0.64 1.77
N PRO A 8 -3.76 -1.92 1.41
CA PRO A 8 -4.86 -2.88 1.23
C PRO A 8 -5.92 -2.95 2.34
N TYR A 9 -5.51 -2.88 3.62
CA TYR A 9 -6.43 -2.83 4.76
C TYR A 9 -7.18 -1.50 4.92
N PHE A 10 -6.69 -0.40 4.33
CA PHE A 10 -7.35 0.90 4.37
C PHE A 10 -7.23 1.63 3.03
N GLN A 11 -8.28 1.49 2.22
CA GLN A 11 -8.38 2.07 0.89
C GLN A 11 -9.23 3.35 0.95
N GLN A 12 -8.82 4.37 0.20
CA GLN A 12 -9.61 5.58 0.04
C GLN A 12 -10.78 5.33 -0.93
N SER A 13 -11.88 6.06 -0.73
CA SER A 13 -13.07 5.93 -1.57
C SER A 13 -12.83 6.43 -3.00
N SER A 14 -13.62 5.91 -3.95
CA SER A 14 -13.60 6.38 -5.34
C SER A 14 -13.91 7.87 -5.46
N GLU A 15 -14.80 8.40 -4.61
CA GLU A 15 -15.14 9.82 -4.60
C GLU A 15 -13.95 10.68 -4.13
N PHE A 16 -13.20 10.22 -3.12
CA PHE A 16 -11.95 10.86 -2.70
C PHE A 16 -10.93 10.92 -3.84
N HIS A 17 -10.73 9.80 -4.55
CA HIS A 17 -9.82 9.77 -5.72
C HIS A 17 -10.26 10.71 -6.82
N LYS A 18 -11.57 10.79 -7.09
CA LYS A 18 -12.15 11.67 -8.11
C LYS A 18 -11.92 13.15 -7.76
N VAL A 19 -12.14 13.55 -6.50
CA VAL A 19 -11.85 14.90 -6.01
C VAL A 19 -10.37 15.23 -6.19
N CYS A 20 -9.47 14.36 -5.74
CA CYS A 20 -8.03 14.59 -5.86
C CYS A 20 -7.59 14.70 -7.32
N ARG A 21 -8.12 13.83 -8.21
CA ARG A 21 -7.82 13.86 -9.64
C ARG A 21 -8.29 15.17 -10.29
N ASN A 22 -9.51 15.60 -10.02
CA ASN A 22 -10.06 16.84 -10.56
C ASN A 22 -9.29 18.07 -10.09
N ALA A 23 -8.84 18.05 -8.82
CA ALA A 23 -7.99 19.09 -8.25
C ALA A 23 -6.51 18.99 -8.65
N LYS A 24 -6.14 18.03 -9.52
CA LYS A 24 -4.73 17.77 -9.94
C LYS A 24 -3.79 17.53 -8.74
N ILE A 25 -4.31 16.90 -7.70
CA ILE A 25 -3.56 16.55 -6.49
C ILE A 25 -2.90 15.18 -6.70
N VAL A 26 -1.58 15.16 -6.70
CA VAL A 26 -0.80 13.92 -6.57
C VAL A 26 -1.00 13.35 -5.17
N LEU A 27 -1.35 12.08 -5.08
CA LEU A 27 -1.50 11.36 -3.81
C LEU A 27 -0.20 10.63 -3.45
N GLN A 28 0.16 10.66 -2.18
CA GLN A 28 1.28 9.92 -1.62
C GLN A 28 0.78 9.02 -0.48
N ALA A 29 1.11 7.73 -0.57
CA ALA A 29 0.70 6.72 0.41
C ALA A 29 1.60 6.75 1.63
N TYR A 30 1.06 7.21 2.75
CA TYR A 30 1.62 6.99 4.08
C TYR A 30 1.27 5.58 4.57
N CYS A 31 2.16 4.97 5.36
CA CYS A 31 2.03 3.56 5.79
C CYS A 31 1.74 2.59 4.64
N SER A 32 2.41 2.74 3.49
CA SER A 32 2.13 1.95 2.27
C SER A 32 2.27 0.43 2.42
N MET A 33 2.99 -0.05 3.44
CA MET A 33 3.12 -1.47 3.79
C MET A 33 2.26 -1.88 5.01
N GLY A 34 1.38 -1.01 5.49
CA GLY A 34 0.68 -1.14 6.77
C GLY A 34 1.58 -0.86 7.98
N GLY A 35 1.03 -1.08 9.18
CA GLY A 35 1.77 -1.00 10.44
C GLY A 35 2.83 -2.10 10.55
N SER A 36 4.08 -1.72 10.80
CA SER A 36 5.24 -2.65 10.82
C SER A 36 5.36 -3.48 12.10
N ALA A 37 4.40 -3.41 13.02
CA ALA A 37 4.47 -4.04 14.33
C ALA A 37 3.12 -4.63 14.75
N GLY A 38 3.09 -5.93 15.04
CA GLY A 38 1.92 -6.62 15.60
C GLY A 38 1.57 -7.94 14.91
N LYS A 39 0.63 -8.68 15.50
CA LYS A 39 0.09 -9.94 14.96
C LYS A 39 -0.62 -9.77 13.61
N ASN A 40 -1.16 -8.58 13.33
CA ASN A 40 -1.92 -8.27 12.11
C ASN A 40 -1.08 -7.53 11.06
N SER A 41 0.23 -7.79 11.01
CA SER A 41 1.10 -7.17 10.01
C SER A 41 0.63 -7.55 8.60
N LEU A 42 0.38 -6.55 7.77
CA LEU A 42 -0.03 -6.74 6.38
C LEU A 42 1.03 -7.50 5.55
N LEU A 43 2.30 -7.46 5.98
CA LEU A 43 3.38 -8.26 5.39
C LEU A 43 3.17 -9.78 5.57
N ASN A 44 2.37 -10.19 6.55
CA ASN A 44 2.05 -11.57 6.84
C ASN A 44 0.69 -12.02 6.28
N ASP A 45 -0.02 -11.14 5.57
CA ASP A 45 -1.32 -11.45 4.99
C ASP A 45 -1.20 -12.59 3.95
N GLU A 46 -2.12 -13.55 4.00
CA GLU A 46 -2.07 -14.74 3.14
C GLU A 46 -2.22 -14.41 1.66
N VAL A 47 -3.06 -13.42 1.32
CA VAL A 47 -3.27 -12.98 -0.07
C VAL A 47 -1.99 -12.33 -0.59
N ILE A 48 -1.38 -11.46 0.22
CA ILE A 48 -0.12 -10.79 -0.13
C ILE A 48 1.01 -11.81 -0.32
N ASN A 49 1.17 -12.76 0.61
CA ASN A 49 2.22 -13.77 0.52
C ASN A 49 2.01 -14.76 -0.64
N ARG A 50 0.76 -15.12 -0.95
CA ARG A 50 0.45 -15.94 -2.14
C ARG A 50 0.86 -15.23 -3.42
N ILE A 51 0.55 -13.94 -3.56
CA ILE A 51 0.91 -13.13 -4.73
C ILE A 51 2.42 -12.91 -4.80
N ALA A 52 3.07 -12.65 -3.66
CA ALA A 52 4.52 -12.53 -3.55
C ALA A 52 5.22 -13.80 -4.08
N LYS A 53 4.74 -14.98 -3.67
CA LYS A 53 5.23 -16.27 -4.16
C LYS A 53 4.96 -16.47 -5.66
N LYS A 54 3.77 -16.12 -6.15
CA LYS A 54 3.40 -16.20 -7.58
C LYS A 54 4.38 -15.44 -8.47
N HIS A 55 4.83 -14.27 -8.01
CA HIS A 55 5.74 -13.38 -8.75
C HIS A 55 7.22 -13.51 -8.36
N SER A 56 7.55 -14.38 -7.40
CA SER A 56 8.91 -14.52 -6.85
C SER A 56 9.52 -13.21 -6.31
N ILE A 57 8.69 -12.39 -5.68
CA ILE A 57 9.09 -11.13 -5.03
C ILE A 57 8.69 -11.14 -3.54
N SER A 58 9.13 -10.14 -2.78
CA SER A 58 8.74 -9.98 -1.37
C SER A 58 7.32 -9.42 -1.21
N ALA A 59 6.69 -9.70 -0.07
CA ALA A 59 5.41 -9.10 0.31
C ALA A 59 5.48 -7.55 0.32
N ALA A 60 6.62 -6.98 0.73
CA ALA A 60 6.85 -5.54 0.68
C ALA A 60 6.77 -5.01 -0.77
N GLN A 61 7.44 -5.67 -1.71
CA GLN A 61 7.39 -5.27 -3.13
C GLN A 61 5.97 -5.36 -3.69
N VAL A 62 5.18 -6.39 -3.34
CA VAL A 62 3.76 -6.49 -3.72
C VAL A 62 2.97 -5.26 -3.23
N LEU A 63 3.10 -4.91 -1.96
CA LEU A 63 2.36 -3.79 -1.36
C LEU A 63 2.74 -2.44 -1.98
N LEU A 64 4.05 -2.22 -2.18
CA LEU A 64 4.56 -0.99 -2.81
C LEU A 64 4.11 -0.88 -4.26
N ARG A 65 4.22 -1.97 -5.02
CA ARG A 65 3.75 -2.01 -6.41
C ARG A 65 2.24 -1.78 -6.52
N TRP A 66 1.45 -2.38 -5.63
CA TRP A 66 0.00 -2.22 -5.60
C TRP A 66 -0.41 -0.75 -5.43
N ALA A 67 0.31 0.02 -4.61
CA ALA A 67 0.09 1.45 -4.43
C ALA A 67 0.51 2.25 -5.69
N ILE A 68 1.68 1.93 -6.27
CA ILE A 68 2.16 2.57 -7.51
C ILE A 68 1.17 2.39 -8.67
N GLN A 69 0.66 1.18 -8.89
CA GLN A 69 -0.34 0.91 -9.95
C GLN A 69 -1.67 1.65 -9.74
N ARG A 70 -1.93 2.14 -8.52
CA ARG A 70 -3.08 2.99 -8.20
C ARG A 70 -2.75 4.49 -8.26
N ASN A 71 -1.62 4.83 -8.86
CA ASN A 71 -1.16 6.20 -9.06
C ASN A 71 -0.89 6.94 -7.73
N TYR A 72 -0.37 6.21 -6.73
CA TYR A 72 0.18 6.79 -5.51
C TYR A 72 1.70 6.85 -5.57
N ALA A 73 2.27 7.99 -5.18
CA ALA A 73 3.68 8.05 -4.80
C ALA A 73 3.89 7.31 -3.47
N ILE A 74 5.08 6.76 -3.25
CA ILE A 74 5.42 5.99 -2.05
C ILE A 74 6.74 6.48 -1.44
N ILE A 75 6.86 6.43 -0.11
CA ILE A 75 8.11 6.63 0.62
C ILE A 75 8.21 5.53 1.68
N PRO A 76 8.68 4.32 1.32
CA PRO A 76 8.73 3.20 2.26
C PRO A 76 9.78 3.46 3.35
N LYS A 77 9.37 3.35 4.62
CA LYS A 77 10.30 3.43 5.75
C LYS A 77 11.17 2.17 5.80
N SER A 78 12.48 2.36 5.86
CA SER A 78 13.44 1.31 6.19
C SER A 78 14.68 1.92 6.84
N VAL A 79 15.35 1.14 7.68
CA VAL A 79 16.63 1.50 8.30
C VAL A 79 17.75 0.53 7.95
N THR A 80 17.45 -0.54 7.20
CA THR A 80 18.45 -1.54 6.77
C THR A 80 18.69 -1.44 5.27
N ALA A 81 19.97 -1.45 4.88
CA ALA A 81 20.39 -1.26 3.49
C ALA A 81 19.81 -2.32 2.54
N GLU A 82 19.72 -3.56 3.00
CA GLU A 82 19.12 -4.67 2.24
C GLU A 82 17.65 -4.41 1.90
N ARG A 83 16.84 -4.02 2.90
CA ARG A 83 15.43 -3.69 2.67
C ARG A 83 15.26 -2.44 1.82
N ILE A 84 16.16 -1.46 1.93
CA ILE A 84 16.13 -0.28 1.07
C ILE A 84 16.31 -0.69 -0.39
N LYS A 85 17.26 -1.59 -0.70
CA LYS A 85 17.45 -2.12 -2.05
C LYS A 85 16.22 -2.88 -2.55
N ILE A 86 15.67 -3.77 -1.73
CA ILE A 86 14.47 -4.55 -2.08
C ILE A 86 13.26 -3.63 -2.34
N ASN A 87 13.06 -2.61 -1.51
CA ASN A 87 11.95 -1.66 -1.67
C ASN A 87 12.09 -0.74 -2.88
N PHE A 88 13.31 -0.59 -3.41
CA PHE A 88 13.57 0.16 -4.64
C PHE A 88 13.25 -0.66 -5.89
N ASP A 89 13.46 -1.97 -5.83
CA ASP A 89 13.22 -2.92 -6.92
C ASP A 89 11.73 -3.33 -7.00
N VAL A 90 10.85 -2.41 -7.42
CA VAL A 90 9.38 -2.61 -7.45
C VAL A 90 8.81 -2.57 -8.87
N GLU A 91 9.56 -3.08 -9.84
CA GLU A 91 9.23 -3.02 -11.27
C GLU A 91 8.16 -4.04 -11.70
N THR A 92 8.05 -5.17 -10.99
CA THR A 92 7.13 -6.27 -11.31
C THR A 92 5.69 -5.76 -11.40
N GLU A 93 4.98 -6.01 -12.51
CA GLU A 93 3.58 -5.62 -12.62
C GLU A 93 2.63 -6.66 -12.01
N LEU A 94 1.75 -6.24 -11.11
CA LEU A 94 0.66 -7.07 -10.62
C LEU A 94 -0.44 -7.16 -11.67
N THR A 95 -0.98 -8.36 -11.87
CA THR A 95 -2.09 -8.55 -12.81
C THR A 95 -3.38 -7.96 -12.24
N LYS A 96 -4.41 -7.81 -13.09
CA LYS A 96 -5.73 -7.38 -12.64
C LYS A 96 -6.31 -8.31 -11.57
N GLU A 97 -6.13 -9.62 -11.72
CA GLU A 97 -6.57 -10.61 -10.74
C GLU A 97 -5.87 -10.42 -9.39
N ASP A 98 -4.55 -10.22 -9.39
CA ASP A 98 -3.79 -9.98 -8.15
C ASP A 98 -4.29 -8.71 -7.45
N VAL A 99 -4.51 -7.65 -8.24
CA VAL A 99 -5.02 -6.35 -7.79
C VAL A 99 -6.43 -6.48 -7.19
N ASP A 100 -7.30 -7.27 -7.82
CA ASP A 100 -8.67 -7.53 -7.37
C ASP A 100 -8.68 -8.38 -6.08
N ASP A 101 -7.84 -9.41 -6.01
CA ASP A 101 -7.65 -10.23 -4.81
C ASP A 101 -7.21 -9.38 -3.62
N ILE A 102 -6.25 -8.48 -3.82
CA ILE A 102 -5.78 -7.55 -2.78
C ILE A 102 -6.90 -6.57 -2.37
N ASN A 103 -7.69 -6.08 -3.32
CA ASN A 103 -8.79 -5.16 -3.02
C ASN A 103 -9.87 -5.82 -2.14
N ASN A 104 -10.11 -7.12 -2.36
CA ASN A 104 -11.16 -7.90 -1.72
C ASN A 104 -10.75 -8.50 -0.36
N ILE A 105 -9.54 -8.20 0.13
CA ILE A 105 -9.11 -8.56 1.49
C ILE A 105 -10.14 -8.03 2.51
N LYS A 106 -10.72 -8.95 3.28
CA LYS A 106 -11.82 -8.67 4.23
C LYS A 106 -11.36 -7.92 5.47
N HIS A 107 -10.14 -8.20 5.95
CA HIS A 107 -9.58 -7.53 7.11
C HIS A 107 -9.36 -6.04 6.79
N LYS A 108 -9.88 -5.16 7.64
CA LYS A 108 -9.74 -3.71 7.53
C LYS A 108 -9.22 -3.17 8.85
N GLU A 109 -8.18 -2.36 8.78
CA GLU A 109 -7.48 -1.81 9.94
C GLU A 109 -6.76 -0.53 9.52
N LYS A 110 -6.81 0.49 10.37
CA LYS A 110 -6.03 1.73 10.24
C LYS A 110 -4.90 1.71 11.24
N PHE A 111 -3.74 2.19 10.82
CA PHE A 111 -2.52 2.28 11.60
C PHE A 111 -2.09 3.73 11.88
N ALA A 112 -2.57 4.70 11.09
CA ALA A 112 -2.32 6.12 11.32
C ALA A 112 -3.43 6.78 12.15
N TRP A 113 -3.18 8.02 12.56
CA TRP A 113 -4.13 8.83 13.33
C TRP A 113 -5.34 9.27 12.49
N GLU A 114 -6.45 9.54 13.18
CA GLU A 114 -7.65 10.11 12.57
C GLU A 114 -7.51 11.64 12.40
N PRO A 115 -7.57 12.17 11.17
CA PRO A 115 -7.40 13.61 10.95
C PRO A 115 -8.54 14.44 11.55
N GLU A 116 -9.75 13.88 11.67
CA GLU A 116 -10.94 14.57 12.21
C GLU A 116 -10.84 14.89 13.71
N VAL A 117 -10.00 14.17 14.46
CA VAL A 117 -9.89 14.30 15.92
C VAL A 117 -8.81 15.30 16.34
N ILE A 118 -7.99 15.77 15.39
CA ILE A 118 -6.81 16.62 15.65
C ILE A 118 -7.00 18.05 15.08
N ALA A 119 -8.07 18.31 14.32
CA ALA A 119 -8.34 19.58 13.65
C ALA A 119 -8.91 20.67 14.58
#